data_AF-A0A660V0D0-F1
#
_entry.id   AF-A0A660V0D0-F1
#
_cell.length_a   1.000
_cell.length_b   1.000
_cell.length_c   1.000
_cell.angle_alpha   90.00
_cell.angle_beta   90.00
_cell.angle_gamma   90.00
#
_symmetry.space_group_name_H-M   'P 1'
#
loop_
_entity.id
_entity.type
_entity.pdbx_description
1 polymer ?
#
loop_
_entity_poly.entity_id
_entity_poly.type
_entity_poly.pdbx_seq_one_letter_code
_entity_poly.pdbx_strand_id
1 'polypeptide(L)'
;MSSLDNQCRSASMIVFHGVLDDANWKPFGFRRRPRRGIFFNHFVPRKRLEKETVLVQELWGTFFAQISYWITQRRDFSFQVEFLARLFEFCLGDDASPLWPSIRFTSSSEAAEFLRDAHRDYFLAAPSDHASVFIKRCGDRLAQDLPKVWMLGAAWLFAHPASMLKHVGRALDESGVAENPASDIQVCNRKYFKLAQELIGQGYGHENAN
;
A
#
# COMPACT_ATOMS: atom_id res chain seq x y z
N MET A 1 -7.48 -12.17 22.34
CA MET A 1 -7.64 -10.85 21.71
C MET A 1 -6.27 -10.34 21.35
N SER A 2 -6.01 -10.14 20.05
CA SER A 2 -4.74 -9.60 19.55
C SER A 2 -4.65 -8.10 19.85
N SER A 3 -3.49 -7.61 20.31
CA SER A 3 -3.28 -6.17 20.49
C SER A 3 -3.36 -5.43 19.15
N LEU A 4 -3.71 -4.15 19.16
CA LEU A 4 -3.73 -3.33 17.94
C LEU A 4 -2.38 -3.35 17.22
N ASP A 5 -1.28 -3.32 17.98
CA ASP A 5 0.08 -3.40 17.45
C ASP A 5 0.36 -4.71 16.70
N ASN A 6 -0.10 -5.84 17.24
CA ASN A 6 0.07 -7.13 16.58
C ASN A 6 -0.75 -7.19 15.28
N GLN A 7 -1.98 -6.65 15.29
CA GLN A 7 -2.80 -6.56 14.08
C GLN A 7 -2.16 -5.65 13.02
N CYS A 8 -1.64 -4.48 13.41
CA CYS A 8 -0.95 -3.55 12.52
C CYS A 8 0.35 -4.13 11.97
N ARG A 9 1.08 -4.89 12.80
CA ARG A 9 2.29 -5.63 12.38
C ARG A 9 1.93 -6.71 11.35
N SER A 10 0.89 -7.49 11.58
CA SER A 10 0.43 -8.49 10.61
C SER A 10 0.03 -7.84 9.28
N ALA A 11 -0.74 -6.73 9.34
CA ALA A 11 -1.15 -5.99 8.16
C ALA A 11 0.03 -5.37 7.40
N SER A 12 1.01 -4.78 8.10
CA SER A 12 2.20 -4.23 7.43
C SER A 12 3.07 -5.32 6.81
N MET A 13 3.16 -6.51 7.43
CA MET A 13 3.83 -7.66 6.83
C MET A 13 3.15 -8.10 5.53
N ILE A 14 1.81 -8.06 5.43
CA ILE A 14 1.08 -8.32 4.17
C ILE A 14 1.49 -7.31 3.10
N VAL A 15 1.58 -6.02 3.43
CA VAL A 15 2.09 -4.97 2.51
C VAL A 15 3.49 -5.33 2.02
N PHE A 16 4.42 -5.59 2.94
CA PHE A 16 5.80 -5.85 2.58
C PHE A 16 5.97 -7.16 1.82
N HIS A 17 5.28 -8.23 2.17
CA HIS A 17 5.29 -9.46 1.39
C HIS A 17 4.82 -9.22 -0.04
N GLY A 18 3.76 -8.44 -0.24
CA GLY A 18 3.30 -8.04 -1.56
C GLY A 18 4.36 -7.29 -2.38
N VAL A 19 5.06 -6.34 -1.78
CA VAL A 19 6.12 -5.56 -2.44
C VAL A 19 7.38 -6.39 -2.72
N LEU A 20 7.74 -7.27 -1.79
CA LEU A 20 9.03 -7.96 -1.76
C LEU A 20 9.02 -9.31 -2.51
N ASP A 21 7.84 -9.84 -2.85
CA ASP A 21 7.66 -11.10 -3.58
C ASP A 21 8.01 -10.97 -5.07
N ASP A 22 8.95 -11.80 -5.52
CA ASP A 22 9.36 -11.87 -6.93
C ASP A 22 8.19 -12.23 -7.87
N ALA A 23 7.15 -12.91 -7.38
CA ALA A 23 5.96 -13.23 -8.16
C ALA A 23 5.19 -11.99 -8.62
N ASN A 24 5.17 -10.90 -7.83
CA ASN A 24 4.50 -9.66 -8.21
C ASN A 24 5.31 -8.81 -9.20
N TRP A 25 6.58 -9.15 -9.45
CA TRP A 25 7.47 -8.44 -10.38
C TRP A 25 7.50 -9.07 -11.77
N LYS A 26 7.41 -10.40 -11.85
CA LYS A 26 7.44 -11.16 -13.12
C LYS A 26 6.40 -10.71 -14.15
N PRO A 27 5.13 -10.47 -13.78
CA PRO A 27 4.10 -10.02 -14.72
C PRO A 27 4.42 -8.68 -15.38
N PHE A 28 5.26 -7.84 -14.77
CA PHE A 28 5.67 -6.54 -15.30
C PHE A 28 6.97 -6.61 -16.14
N GLY A 29 7.42 -7.82 -16.47
CA GLY A 29 8.62 -8.06 -17.31
C GLY A 29 9.94 -8.11 -16.54
N PHE A 30 9.91 -8.17 -15.20
CA PHE A 30 11.11 -8.29 -14.38
C PHE A 30 11.34 -9.73 -13.96
N ARG A 31 12.52 -10.30 -14.23
CA ARG A 31 12.84 -11.68 -13.82
C ARG A 31 12.70 -11.92 -12.30
N ARG A 32 13.03 -10.90 -11.50
CA ARG A 32 12.97 -10.86 -10.04
C ARG A 32 12.97 -9.40 -9.56
N ARG A 33 12.59 -9.18 -8.31
CA ARG A 33 12.75 -7.90 -7.63
C ARG A 33 14.23 -7.48 -7.62
N PRO A 34 14.55 -6.20 -7.87
CA PRO A 34 15.89 -5.68 -7.69
C PRO A 34 16.33 -5.80 -6.22
N ARG A 35 17.41 -6.56 -5.98
CA ARG A 35 18.04 -6.74 -4.65
C ARG A 35 19.43 -6.10 -4.63
N ARG A 36 19.48 -4.79 -4.91
CA ARG A 36 20.73 -4.05 -5.07
C ARG A 36 20.86 -2.99 -3.98
N GLY A 37 22.06 -2.89 -3.40
CA GLY A 37 22.41 -1.79 -2.49
C GLY A 37 22.54 -0.47 -3.24
N ILE A 38 22.55 0.64 -2.49
CA ILE A 38 22.56 2.02 -3.02
C ILE A 38 23.68 2.24 -4.04
N PHE A 39 24.89 1.74 -3.77
CA PHE A 39 26.04 1.86 -4.68
C PHE A 39 25.80 1.22 -6.05
N PHE A 40 25.17 0.05 -6.09
CA PHE A 40 24.94 -0.67 -7.34
C PHE A 40 23.85 -0.06 -8.22
N ASN A 41 23.03 0.87 -7.69
CA ASN A 41 22.04 1.59 -8.48
C ASN A 41 22.69 2.53 -9.52
N HIS A 42 23.90 3.03 -9.27
CA HIS A 42 24.61 3.92 -10.19
C HIS A 42 24.97 3.24 -11.53
N PHE A 43 25.09 1.92 -11.53
CA PHE A 43 25.42 1.15 -12.74
C PHE A 43 24.17 0.69 -13.52
N VAL A 44 22.98 0.99 -13.02
CA VAL A 44 21.72 0.63 -13.68
C VAL A 44 21.33 1.77 -14.63
N PRO A 45 20.98 1.47 -15.89
CA PRO A 45 20.47 2.50 -16.80
C PRO A 45 19.32 3.27 -16.16
N ARG A 46 19.38 4.61 -16.18
CA ARG A 46 18.40 5.50 -15.52
C ARG A 46 16.95 5.13 -15.82
N LYS A 47 16.62 4.90 -17.10
CA LYS A 47 15.27 4.48 -17.54
C LYS A 47 14.78 3.19 -16.87
N ARG A 48 15.68 2.26 -16.58
CA ARG A 48 15.34 1.02 -15.88
C ARG A 48 15.14 1.29 -14.39
N LEU A 49 15.99 2.12 -13.80
CA LEU A 49 15.90 2.50 -12.39
C LEU A 49 14.58 3.24 -12.09
N GLU A 50 14.15 4.13 -12.98
CA GLU A 50 12.87 4.84 -12.89
C GLU A 50 11.68 3.85 -12.91
N LYS A 51 11.67 2.89 -13.85
CA LYS A 51 10.63 1.85 -13.91
C LYS A 51 10.58 0.98 -12.66
N GLU A 52 11.74 0.56 -12.15
CA GLU A 52 11.83 -0.20 -10.90
C GLU A 52 11.31 0.59 -9.70
N THR A 53 11.62 1.89 -9.66
CA THR A 53 11.18 2.82 -8.59
C THR A 53 9.68 3.01 -8.62
N VAL A 54 9.11 3.30 -9.78
CA VAL A 54 7.68 3.51 -9.93
C VAL A 54 6.89 2.25 -9.60
N LEU A 55 7.38 1.08 -10.03
CA LEU A 55 6.72 -0.20 -9.75
C LEU A 55 6.77 -0.55 -8.26
N VAL A 56 7.92 -0.42 -7.58
CA VAL A 56 8.00 -0.75 -6.14
C VAL A 56 7.10 0.18 -5.32
N GLN A 57 7.06 1.47 -5.67
CA GLN A 57 6.20 2.44 -5.01
C GLN A 57 4.72 2.11 -5.22
N GLU A 58 4.28 1.75 -6.44
CA GLU A 58 2.87 1.41 -6.65
C GLU A 58 2.46 0.07 -6.08
N LEU A 59 3.32 -0.94 -6.08
CA LEU A 59 3.03 -2.16 -5.34
C LEU A 59 2.77 -1.81 -3.87
N TRP A 60 3.65 -0.99 -3.28
CA TRP A 60 3.49 -0.56 -1.89
C TRP A 60 2.18 0.22 -1.66
N GLY A 61 1.90 1.23 -2.47
CA GLY A 61 0.68 2.02 -2.41
C GLY A 61 -0.58 1.20 -2.62
N THR A 62 -0.55 0.24 -3.56
CA THR A 62 -1.70 -0.61 -3.88
C THR A 62 -2.04 -1.57 -2.76
N PHE A 63 -1.05 -2.28 -2.20
CA PHE A 63 -1.29 -3.17 -1.06
C PHE A 63 -1.78 -2.39 0.16
N PHE A 64 -1.18 -1.23 0.46
CA PHE A 64 -1.65 -0.34 1.52
C PHE A 64 -3.09 0.12 1.27
N ALA A 65 -3.40 0.55 0.05
CA ALA A 65 -4.74 1.00 -0.33
C ALA A 65 -5.80 -0.09 -0.18
N GLN A 66 -5.49 -1.34 -0.55
CA GLN A 66 -6.41 -2.46 -0.36
C GLN A 66 -6.66 -2.78 1.12
N ILE A 67 -5.62 -2.76 1.96
CA ILE A 67 -5.78 -2.97 3.40
C ILE A 67 -6.60 -1.83 4.02
N SER A 68 -6.26 -0.60 3.69
CA SER A 68 -6.95 0.57 4.25
C SER A 68 -8.41 0.64 3.79
N TYR A 69 -8.69 0.36 2.52
CA TYR A 69 -10.07 0.18 2.02
C TYR A 69 -10.79 -0.90 2.82
N TRP A 70 -10.21 -2.10 2.94
CA TRP A 70 -10.82 -3.20 3.68
C TRP A 70 -11.17 -2.81 5.13
N ILE A 71 -10.27 -2.10 5.82
CA ILE A 71 -10.51 -1.62 7.19
C ILE A 71 -11.67 -0.63 7.25
N THR A 72 -11.77 0.31 6.30
CA THR A 72 -12.86 1.29 6.28
C THR A 72 -14.24 0.64 6.15
N GLN A 73 -14.32 -0.57 5.59
CA GLN A 73 -15.56 -1.31 5.43
C GLN A 73 -15.99 -2.10 6.70
N ARG A 74 -15.14 -2.21 7.73
CA ARG A 74 -15.41 -2.98 8.96
C ARG A 74 -16.14 -2.13 10.01
N ARG A 75 -17.47 -2.02 9.88
CA ARG A 75 -18.33 -1.19 10.75
C ARG A 75 -18.29 -1.56 12.23
N ASP A 76 -17.94 -2.80 12.55
CA ASP A 76 -17.84 -3.36 13.90
C ASP A 76 -16.49 -3.13 14.59
N PHE A 77 -15.52 -2.58 13.85
CA PHE A 77 -14.20 -2.28 14.36
C PHE A 77 -14.10 -0.81 14.79
N SER A 78 -14.15 -0.56 16.10
CA SER A 78 -14.20 0.82 16.63
C SER A 78 -12.89 1.60 16.50
N PHE A 79 -11.79 0.91 16.19
CA PHE A 79 -10.43 1.46 16.22
C PHE A 79 -9.81 1.62 14.83
N GLN A 80 -10.66 1.85 13.82
CA GLN A 80 -10.22 2.04 12.42
C GLN A 80 -9.18 3.16 12.29
N VAL A 81 -9.39 4.30 12.95
CA VAL A 81 -8.50 5.47 12.86
C VAL A 81 -7.15 5.15 13.48
N GLU A 82 -7.14 4.60 14.70
CA GLU A 82 -5.93 4.20 15.41
C GLU A 82 -5.16 3.13 14.65
N PHE A 83 -5.88 2.15 14.09
CA PHE A 83 -5.29 1.11 13.25
C PHE A 83 -4.58 1.71 12.04
N LEU A 84 -5.24 2.57 11.26
CA LEU A 84 -4.66 3.13 10.05
C LEU A 84 -3.46 4.03 10.37
N ALA A 85 -3.55 4.84 11.43
CA ALA A 85 -2.45 5.68 11.87
C ALA A 85 -1.23 4.86 12.29
N ARG A 86 -1.45 3.75 13.00
CA ARG A 86 -0.40 2.81 13.39
C ARG A 86 0.13 2.03 12.19
N LEU A 87 -0.71 1.66 11.23
CA LEU A 87 -0.29 1.03 9.98
C LEU A 87 0.64 1.96 9.18
N PHE A 88 0.35 3.27 9.13
CA PHE A 88 1.28 4.26 8.55
C PHE A 88 2.64 4.22 9.25
N GLU A 89 2.68 4.21 10.59
CA GLU A 89 3.94 4.09 11.36
C GLU A 89 4.71 2.82 10.98
N PHE A 90 4.04 1.66 10.94
CA PHE A 90 4.69 0.40 10.59
C PHE A 90 5.16 0.36 9.12
N CYS A 91 4.40 0.95 8.19
CA CYS A 91 4.76 0.95 6.76
C CYS A 91 5.86 1.96 6.44
N LEU A 92 5.93 3.07 7.18
CA LEU A 92 6.94 4.11 7.00
C LEU A 92 8.20 3.82 7.82
N GLY A 93 8.10 3.09 8.91
CA GLY A 93 9.17 2.94 9.90
C GLY A 93 9.18 4.11 10.89
N ASP A 94 9.92 3.93 11.98
CA ASP A 94 10.19 5.01 12.94
C ASP A 94 11.39 5.86 12.50
N ASP A 95 11.65 6.95 13.21
CA ASP A 95 12.76 7.85 12.90
C ASP A 95 14.13 7.17 13.06
N ALA A 96 14.21 6.10 13.87
CA ALA A 96 15.42 5.33 14.10
C ALA A 96 15.71 4.31 12.99
N SER A 97 14.67 3.78 12.33
CA SER A 97 14.72 2.75 11.29
C SER A 97 13.71 3.04 10.17
N PRO A 98 13.94 4.10 9.39
CA PRO A 98 12.99 4.52 8.36
C PRO A 98 12.95 3.52 7.19
N LEU A 99 11.75 3.16 6.76
CA LEU A 99 11.50 2.23 5.64
C LEU A 99 11.26 2.96 4.32
N TRP A 100 10.77 4.20 4.34
CA TRP A 100 10.53 4.99 3.12
C TRP A 100 11.75 5.13 2.19
N PRO A 101 13.02 5.20 2.66
CA PRO A 101 14.18 5.25 1.76
C PRO A 101 14.36 3.93 0.98
N SER A 102 13.96 2.80 1.55
CA SER A 102 14.01 1.49 0.88
C SER A 102 12.98 1.38 -0.25
N ILE A 103 11.91 2.17 -0.16
CA ILE A 103 10.89 2.35 -1.22
C ILE A 103 11.21 3.58 -2.09
N ARG A 104 12.39 4.19 -1.88
CA ARG A 104 12.98 5.26 -2.71
C ARG A 104 12.22 6.59 -2.67
N PHE A 105 11.58 6.88 -1.54
CA PHE A 105 11.11 8.22 -1.24
C PHE A 105 12.20 9.05 -0.57
N THR A 106 12.17 10.36 -0.80
CA THR A 106 13.15 11.30 -0.24
C THR A 106 12.83 11.66 1.21
N SER A 107 11.55 11.60 1.61
CA SER A 107 11.10 11.94 2.95
C SER A 107 9.89 11.10 3.40
N SER A 108 9.68 11.02 4.72
CA SER A 108 8.47 10.42 5.31
C SER A 108 7.20 11.13 4.83
N SER A 109 7.23 12.46 4.65
CA SER A 109 6.07 13.22 4.18
C SER A 109 5.69 12.86 2.75
N GLU A 110 6.66 12.79 1.83
CA GLU A 110 6.43 12.36 0.44
C GLU A 110 5.84 10.94 0.41
N ALA A 111 6.39 10.03 1.21
CA ALA A 111 5.90 8.65 1.28
C ALA A 111 4.48 8.55 1.87
N ALA A 112 4.17 9.34 2.91
CA ALA A 112 2.84 9.38 3.52
C ALA A 112 1.80 9.98 2.58
N GLU A 113 2.14 11.07 1.87
CA GLU A 113 1.29 11.67 0.84
C GLU A 113 1.01 10.69 -0.29
N PHE A 114 2.03 9.98 -0.74
CA PHE A 114 1.90 8.95 -1.76
C PHE A 114 0.91 7.84 -1.36
N LEU A 115 1.03 7.32 -0.12
CA LEU A 115 0.11 6.31 0.41
C LEU A 115 -1.33 6.83 0.55
N ARG A 116 -1.49 8.07 1.02
CA ARG A 116 -2.79 8.73 1.14
C ARG A 116 -3.45 8.88 -0.22
N ASP A 117 -2.70 9.35 -1.21
CA ASP A 117 -3.20 9.53 -2.58
C ASP A 117 -3.52 8.19 -3.23
N ALA A 118 -2.70 7.15 -3.00
CA ALA A 118 -3.03 5.79 -3.43
C ALA A 118 -4.34 5.32 -2.81
N HIS A 119 -4.51 5.43 -1.49
CA HIS A 119 -5.78 5.08 -0.83
C HIS A 119 -6.95 5.80 -1.49
N ARG A 120 -6.91 7.12 -1.61
CA ARG A 120 -7.98 7.92 -2.21
C ARG A 120 -8.32 7.43 -3.62
N ASP A 121 -7.32 7.27 -4.47
CA ASP A 121 -7.53 6.92 -5.88
C ASP A 121 -8.16 5.52 -6.04
N TYR A 122 -7.78 4.56 -5.19
CA TYR A 122 -8.41 3.22 -5.19
C TYR A 122 -9.77 3.22 -4.48
N PHE A 123 -9.94 4.01 -3.43
CA PHE A 123 -11.20 4.12 -2.69
C PHE A 123 -12.33 4.68 -3.58
N LEU A 124 -12.02 5.68 -4.41
CA LEU A 124 -12.99 6.31 -5.31
C LEU A 124 -13.27 5.50 -6.57
N ALA A 125 -12.45 4.49 -6.87
CA ALA A 125 -12.60 3.67 -8.07
C ALA A 125 -13.45 2.44 -7.78
N ALA A 126 -14.21 1.99 -8.77
CA ALA A 126 -14.83 0.67 -8.70
C ALA A 126 -13.74 -0.42 -8.74
N PRO A 127 -13.93 -1.58 -8.09
CA PRO A 127 -12.95 -2.67 -8.12
C PRO A 127 -12.56 -3.13 -9.54
N SER A 128 -13.48 -3.01 -10.51
CA SER A 128 -13.21 -3.29 -11.93
C SER A 128 -12.19 -2.35 -12.58
N ASP A 129 -12.03 -1.14 -12.03
CA ASP A 129 -11.18 -0.08 -12.57
C ASP A 129 -9.82 0.01 -11.89
N HIS A 130 -9.58 -0.75 -10.82
CA HIS A 130 -8.32 -0.69 -10.06
C HIS A 130 -7.08 -0.93 -10.93
N ALA A 131 -7.15 -1.83 -11.91
CA ALA A 131 -6.05 -2.06 -12.85
C ALA A 131 -5.76 -0.80 -13.71
N SER A 132 -6.81 -0.11 -14.16
CA SER A 132 -6.69 1.15 -14.91
C SER A 132 -6.11 2.26 -14.04
N VAL A 133 -6.54 2.37 -12.78
CA VAL A 133 -5.98 3.32 -11.79
C VAL A 133 -4.49 3.07 -11.59
N PHE A 134 -4.08 1.81 -11.39
CA PHE A 134 -2.67 1.43 -11.24
C PHE A 134 -1.83 1.86 -12.45
N ILE A 135 -2.31 1.56 -13.67
CA ILE A 135 -1.64 1.92 -14.92
C ILE A 135 -1.55 3.44 -15.07
N LYS A 136 -2.63 4.16 -14.81
CA LYS A 136 -2.64 5.62 -14.86
C LYS A 136 -1.60 6.22 -13.90
N ARG A 137 -1.64 5.82 -12.63
CA ARG A 137 -0.68 6.28 -11.61
C ARG A 137 0.77 5.95 -11.99
N CYS A 138 1.02 4.80 -12.61
CA CYS A 138 2.35 4.45 -13.14
C CYS A 138 2.78 5.36 -14.30
N GLY A 139 1.88 5.61 -15.25
CA GLY A 139 2.14 6.46 -16.42
C GLY A 139 2.42 7.90 -16.02
N ASP A 140 1.59 8.46 -15.14
CA ASP A 140 1.71 9.83 -14.64
C ASP A 140 3.08 10.07 -13.98
N ARG A 141 3.57 9.12 -13.18
CA ARG A 141 4.89 9.23 -12.52
C ARG A 141 6.08 8.95 -13.43
N LEU A 142 5.90 8.12 -14.46
CA LEU A 142 6.98 7.86 -15.43
C LEU A 142 7.07 8.95 -16.50
N ALA A 143 6.03 9.77 -16.69
CA ALA A 143 5.93 10.82 -17.71
C ALA A 143 6.28 10.32 -19.13
N GLN A 144 5.97 9.05 -19.41
CA GLN A 144 6.22 8.37 -20.68
C GLN A 144 5.24 7.21 -20.86
N ASP A 145 5.13 6.72 -22.09
CA ASP A 145 4.35 5.52 -22.39
C ASP A 145 4.84 4.31 -21.59
N LEU A 146 3.90 3.63 -20.96
CA LEU A 146 4.19 2.41 -20.23
C LEU A 146 4.51 1.26 -21.19
N PRO A 147 5.45 0.37 -20.84
CA PRO A 147 5.64 -0.87 -21.59
C PRO A 147 4.34 -1.66 -21.66
N LYS A 148 3.98 -2.19 -22.84
CA LYS A 148 2.74 -2.97 -23.02
C LYS A 148 2.59 -4.13 -22.02
N VAL A 149 3.71 -4.74 -21.62
CA VAL A 149 3.75 -5.81 -20.61
C VAL A 149 3.22 -5.36 -19.24
N TRP A 150 3.23 -4.06 -18.93
CA TRP A 150 2.67 -3.55 -17.67
C TRP A 150 1.15 -3.63 -17.64
N MET A 151 0.47 -3.50 -18.78
CA MET A 151 -0.98 -3.73 -18.85
C MET A 151 -1.32 -5.18 -18.47
N LEU A 152 -0.54 -6.14 -18.97
CA LEU A 152 -0.66 -7.55 -18.59
C LEU A 152 -0.31 -7.76 -17.11
N GLY A 153 0.71 -7.06 -16.61
CA GLY A 153 1.09 -7.10 -15.21
C GLY A 153 0.01 -6.59 -14.28
N ALA A 154 -0.63 -5.47 -14.61
CA ALA A 154 -1.76 -4.94 -13.84
C ALA A 154 -2.97 -5.88 -13.91
N ALA A 155 -3.35 -6.37 -15.09
CA ALA A 155 -4.43 -7.35 -15.22
C ALA A 155 -4.16 -8.60 -14.36
N TRP A 156 -2.91 -9.09 -14.35
CA TRP A 156 -2.51 -10.19 -13.48
C TRP A 156 -2.64 -9.83 -12.00
N LEU A 157 -2.10 -8.68 -11.59
CA LEU A 157 -2.08 -8.24 -10.20
C LEU A 157 -3.50 -8.11 -9.60
N PHE A 158 -4.47 -7.62 -10.37
CA PHE A 158 -5.83 -7.38 -9.86
C PHE A 158 -6.81 -8.53 -10.13
N ALA A 159 -6.62 -9.34 -11.18
CA ALA A 159 -7.59 -10.37 -11.56
C ALA A 159 -7.11 -11.81 -11.29
N HIS A 160 -5.80 -12.07 -11.32
CA HIS A 160 -5.28 -13.43 -11.33
C HIS A 160 -5.44 -14.12 -9.95
N PRO A 161 -5.92 -15.37 -9.89
CA PRO A 161 -6.07 -16.10 -8.62
C PRO A 161 -4.79 -16.32 -7.84
N ALA A 162 -3.63 -16.31 -8.49
CA ALA A 162 -2.33 -16.42 -7.81
C ALA A 162 -1.77 -15.07 -7.33
N SER A 163 -2.45 -13.95 -7.60
CA SER A 163 -2.03 -12.66 -7.09
C SER A 163 -2.35 -12.56 -5.60
N MET A 164 -1.34 -12.26 -4.79
CA MET A 164 -1.52 -12.00 -3.36
C MET A 164 -2.46 -10.82 -3.12
N LEU A 165 -2.47 -9.82 -4.00
CA LEU A 165 -3.32 -8.63 -3.85
C LEU A 165 -4.81 -9.01 -3.81
N LYS A 166 -5.22 -10.01 -4.60
CA LYS A 166 -6.59 -10.52 -4.65
C LYS A 166 -7.04 -11.17 -3.34
N HIS A 167 -6.09 -11.61 -2.52
CA HIS A 167 -6.34 -12.34 -1.27
C HIS A 167 -6.07 -11.51 -0.02
N VAL A 168 -5.81 -10.21 -0.16
CA VAL A 168 -5.49 -9.32 0.99
C VAL A 168 -6.56 -9.41 2.07
N GLY A 169 -7.84 -9.28 1.72
CA GLY A 169 -8.93 -9.37 2.71
C GLY A 169 -8.94 -10.69 3.47
N ARG A 170 -8.79 -11.81 2.75
CA ARG A 170 -8.69 -13.14 3.35
C ARG A 170 -7.47 -13.27 4.27
N ALA A 171 -6.31 -12.76 3.85
CA ALA A 171 -5.09 -12.79 4.66
C ALA A 171 -5.23 -11.95 5.94
N LEU A 172 -5.96 -10.82 5.89
CA LEU A 172 -6.29 -10.01 7.06
C LEU A 172 -7.20 -10.76 8.03
N ASP A 173 -8.27 -11.39 7.52
CA ASP A 173 -9.18 -12.21 8.34
C ASP A 173 -8.43 -13.38 9.00
N GLU A 174 -7.61 -14.13 8.24
CA GLU A 174 -6.80 -15.25 8.76
C GLU A 174 -5.75 -14.79 9.80
N SER A 175 -5.35 -13.52 9.77
CA SER A 175 -4.41 -12.93 10.72
C SER A 175 -5.06 -12.34 11.97
N GLY A 176 -6.40 -12.44 12.11
CA GLY A 176 -7.14 -11.86 13.24
C GLY A 176 -7.11 -10.33 13.26
N VAL A 177 -7.04 -9.69 12.10
CA VAL A 177 -7.12 -8.22 11.99
C VAL A 177 -8.58 -7.76 12.12
N ALA A 178 -8.77 -6.58 12.72
CA ALA A 178 -10.05 -5.98 13.06
C ALA A 178 -10.80 -6.68 14.22
N GLU A 179 -10.09 -7.39 15.09
CA GLU A 179 -10.60 -7.77 16.41
C GLU A 179 -10.48 -6.58 17.37
N ASN A 180 -11.57 -6.17 18.03
CA ASN A 180 -11.48 -5.08 19.02
C ASN A 180 -10.56 -5.49 20.18
N PRO A 181 -9.45 -4.78 20.48
CA PRO A 181 -8.54 -5.11 21.58
C PRO A 181 -9.19 -4.87 22.95
N ALA A 182 -8.74 -5.61 23.97
CA ALA A 182 -9.27 -5.54 25.34
C ALA A 182 -8.67 -4.42 26.21
N SER A 183 -7.58 -3.79 25.74
CA SER A 183 -6.74 -2.87 26.52
C SER A 183 -6.62 -1.51 25.87
N ASP A 184 -6.30 -0.50 26.68
CA ASP A 184 -6.13 0.89 26.27
C ASP A 184 -5.14 1.04 25.12
N ILE A 185 -5.55 1.80 24.11
CA ILE A 185 -4.78 2.10 22.92
C ILE A 185 -4.00 3.39 23.19
N GLN A 186 -2.67 3.31 23.14
CA GLN A 186 -1.85 4.51 23.20
C GLN A 186 -1.98 5.30 21.90
N VAL A 187 -2.19 6.61 22.06
CA VAL A 187 -2.36 7.54 20.94
C VAL A 187 -1.08 7.55 20.09
N CYS A 188 -1.25 7.25 18.81
CA CYS A 188 -0.22 7.26 17.77
C CYS A 188 0.24 8.68 17.41
N ASN A 189 1.29 8.78 16.60
CA ASN A 189 1.83 10.04 16.10
C ASN A 189 0.72 10.92 15.50
N ARG A 190 0.56 12.14 16.04
CA ARG A 190 -0.51 13.08 15.68
C ARG A 190 -0.60 13.35 14.18
N LYS A 191 0.52 13.30 13.45
CA LYS A 191 0.56 13.44 11.98
C LYS A 191 -0.24 12.32 11.30
N TYR A 192 0.05 11.07 11.66
CA TYR A 192 -0.60 9.90 11.05
C TYR A 192 -2.04 9.72 11.54
N PHE A 193 -2.34 10.12 12.78
CA PHE A 193 -3.71 10.16 13.26
C PHE A 193 -4.58 11.08 12.39
N LYS A 194 -4.10 12.29 12.08
CA LYS A 194 -4.83 13.21 11.19
C LYS A 194 -5.01 12.61 9.79
N LEU A 195 -3.96 12.02 9.22
CA LEU A 195 -4.05 11.33 7.92
C LEU A 195 -5.07 10.19 7.94
N ALA A 196 -5.07 9.37 8.99
CA ALA A 196 -6.03 8.28 9.15
C ALA A 196 -7.48 8.79 9.24
N GLN A 197 -7.73 9.88 9.98
CA GLN A 197 -9.03 10.53 10.01
C GLN A 197 -9.47 11.02 8.63
N GLU A 198 -8.56 11.58 7.84
CA GLU A 198 -8.84 11.99 6.45
C GLU A 198 -9.23 10.80 5.57
N LEU A 199 -8.54 9.65 5.69
CA LEU A 199 -8.88 8.43 4.94
C LEU A 199 -10.27 7.89 5.33
N ILE A 200 -10.55 7.82 6.64
CA ILE A 200 -11.85 7.37 7.13
C ILE A 200 -12.96 8.34 6.73
N GLY A 201 -12.71 9.65 6.77
CA GLY A 201 -13.65 10.67 6.30
C GLY A 201 -14.02 10.53 4.83
N GLN A 202 -13.10 10.06 3.97
CA GLN A 202 -13.39 9.70 2.58
C GLN A 202 -14.30 8.47 2.49
N GLY A 203 -14.10 7.51 3.40
CA GLY A 203 -14.97 6.36 3.70
C GLY A 203 -16.44 6.70 3.90
N TYR A 204 -16.70 7.66 4.80
CA TYR A 204 -18.03 8.05 5.24
C TYR A 204 -18.64 9.22 4.44
N GLY A 205 -17.86 9.90 3.60
CA GLY A 205 -18.30 11.04 2.79
C GLY A 205 -19.19 10.70 1.59
N HIS A 206 -19.31 9.41 1.24
CA HIS A 206 -20.09 8.95 0.08
C HIS A 206 -21.50 8.42 0.41
N GLU A 207 -21.94 8.42 1.68
CA GLU A 207 -23.32 8.05 2.05
C GLU A 207 -24.31 9.25 2.07
N ASN A 208 -23.92 10.46 1.64
CA ASN A 208 -24.84 11.59 1.53
C ASN A 208 -24.68 12.36 0.20
N ALA A 209 -25.14 11.75 -0.89
CA ALA A 209 -25.59 12.48 -2.07
C ALA A 209 -26.64 11.65 -2.81
N ASN A 210 -27.90 11.82 -2.36
CA ASN A 210 -29.18 11.56 -3.04
C ASN A 210 -29.30 10.38 -4.02
#